data_AF-A0A2N1F6P5-F1
#
_entry.id   AF-A0A2N1F6P5-F1
#
_cell.length_a   1.000
_cell.length_b   1.000
_cell.length_c   1.000
_cell.angle_alpha   90.00
_cell.angle_beta   90.00
_cell.angle_gamma   90.00
#
_symmetry.space_group_name_H-M   'P 1'
#
loop_
_entity.id
_entity.type
_entity.pdbx_description
1 polymer ?
#
loop_
_entity_poly.entity_id
_entity_poly.type
_entity_poly.pdbx_seq_one_letter_code
_entity_poly.pdbx_strand_id
1 'polypeptide(L)'
;MKNNISIVLLFCFLVMGCEAKKTKRQIKIIDKIPASFKMYKTSEMANLMRLMYVGNMQVRKQIIEGKEITDFNKAYLKIHTAKLTDVSDLDDTFATFATFFIDAQKNLNQVSKDTRKREFNKIVAACIACHKDRCTGPIPRIKKLIIP
;
A
#
# COMPACT_ATOMS: atom_id res chain seq x y z
N MET A 1 47.05 8.87 43.61
CA MET A 1 47.01 9.35 42.21
C MET A 1 47.16 8.21 41.20
N LYS A 2 46.35 7.16 41.31
CA LYS A 2 46.32 6.01 40.39
C LYS A 2 44.87 5.55 40.34
N ASN A 3 44.21 5.71 39.19
CA ASN A 3 42.97 5.03 38.74
C ASN A 3 42.04 5.91 37.88
N ASN A 4 42.26 7.22 37.79
CA ASN A 4 41.41 8.08 36.95
C ASN A 4 41.92 8.19 35.50
N ILE A 5 43.17 7.76 35.24
CA ILE A 5 43.78 7.81 33.90
C ILE A 5 43.33 6.63 33.02
N SER A 6 43.05 5.45 33.61
CA SER A 6 42.59 4.27 32.85
C SER A 6 41.16 4.41 32.32
N ILE A 7 40.28 5.16 33.00
CA ILE A 7 38.89 5.37 32.56
C ILE A 7 38.83 6.37 31.38
N VAL A 8 39.72 7.37 31.37
CA VAL A 8 39.83 8.35 30.28
C VAL A 8 40.41 7.71 29.01
N LEU A 9 41.34 6.76 29.15
CA LEU A 9 41.91 6.01 28.04
C LEU A 9 40.92 5.01 27.41
N LEU A 10 40.01 4.42 28.19
CA LEU A 10 38.99 3.48 27.69
C LEU A 10 37.86 4.19 26.93
N PHE A 11 37.52 5.42 27.33
CA PHE A 11 36.52 6.24 26.63
C PHE A 11 37.05 6.79 25.29
N CYS A 12 38.36 6.94 25.14
CA CYS A 12 39.01 7.40 23.92
C CYS A 12 39.04 6.34 22.80
N PHE A 13 38.86 5.06 23.14
CA PHE A 13 38.90 3.96 22.16
C PHE A 13 37.55 3.72 21.45
N LEU A 14 36.46 4.34 21.93
CA LEU A 14 35.10 4.18 21.38
C LEU A 14 34.77 5.15 20.23
N VAL A 15 35.69 6.07 19.87
CA VAL A 15 35.49 7.08 18.82
C VAL A 15 36.23 6.81 17.52
N MET A 16 36.84 5.63 17.33
CA MET A 16 37.29 5.17 16.01
C MET A 16 36.08 4.72 15.19
N GLY A 17 35.37 5.72 14.69
CA GLY A 17 34.18 5.59 13.87
C GLY A 17 34.49 4.97 12.51
N CYS A 18 33.49 4.26 11.99
CA CYS A 18 33.39 3.80 10.60
C CYS A 18 33.98 4.82 9.62
N GLU A 19 35.04 4.41 8.92
CA GLU A 19 35.44 5.07 7.69
C GLU A 19 34.41 4.71 6.61
N ALA A 20 33.36 5.51 6.50
CA ALA A 20 32.45 5.43 5.38
C ALA A 20 33.25 5.84 4.12
N LYS A 21 33.83 4.85 3.42
CA LYS A 21 34.36 5.02 2.07
C LYS A 21 33.27 5.65 1.22
N LYS A 22 33.32 6.97 1.08
CA LYS A 22 32.53 7.71 0.11
C LYS A 22 33.13 7.41 -1.25
N THR A 23 32.76 6.25 -1.80
CA THR A 23 32.88 5.99 -3.22
C THR A 23 32.14 7.12 -3.91
N LYS A 24 32.89 8.09 -4.45
CA LYS A 24 32.36 9.05 -5.42
C LYS A 24 31.95 8.24 -6.64
N ARG A 25 30.73 7.69 -6.63
CA ARG A 25 30.10 7.18 -7.84
C ARG A 25 30.03 8.38 -8.77
N GLN A 26 30.84 8.38 -9.82
CA GLN A 26 30.67 9.32 -10.91
C GLN A 26 29.26 9.09 -11.46
N ILE A 27 28.36 10.03 -11.21
CA ILE A 27 27.02 10.01 -11.79
C ILE A 27 27.22 10.38 -13.25
N LYS A 28 27.18 9.40 -14.16
CA LYS A 28 27.04 9.66 -15.59
C LYS A 28 25.64 10.24 -15.81
N ILE A 29 25.55 11.56 -15.91
CA ILE A 29 24.35 12.23 -16.39
C ILE A 29 24.28 11.92 -17.89
N ILE A 30 23.25 11.19 -18.28
CA ILE A 30 22.97 10.89 -19.68
C ILE A 30 22.04 12.00 -20.17
N ASP A 31 22.56 12.96 -20.93
CA ASP A 31 21.79 14.12 -21.40
C ASP A 31 20.71 13.77 -22.42
N LYS A 32 20.70 12.53 -22.93
CA LYS A 32 19.73 12.04 -23.91
C LYS A 32 19.17 10.69 -23.50
N ILE A 33 17.87 10.68 -23.19
CA ILE A 33 17.11 9.45 -22.98
C ILE A 33 17.13 8.66 -24.31
N PRO A 34 17.57 7.39 -24.31
CA PRO A 34 17.56 6.56 -25.51
C PRO A 34 16.15 6.50 -26.12
N ALA A 35 16.05 6.55 -27.45
CA ALA A 35 14.75 6.43 -28.13
C ALA A 35 14.02 5.09 -27.82
N SER A 36 14.77 4.06 -27.38
CA SER A 36 14.25 2.78 -26.91
C SER A 36 13.64 2.81 -25.50
N PHE A 37 13.86 3.88 -24.73
CA PHE A 37 13.34 4.01 -23.38
C PHE A 37 11.86 4.41 -23.40
N LYS A 38 10.98 3.44 -23.14
CA LYS A 38 9.54 3.69 -22.99
C LYS A 38 9.23 3.98 -21.52
N MET A 39 8.65 5.15 -21.25
CA MET A 39 8.13 5.47 -19.92
C MET A 39 7.02 4.48 -19.54
N TYR A 40 7.02 4.04 -18.28
CA TYR A 40 5.98 3.15 -17.77
C TYR A 40 4.63 3.90 -17.75
N LYS A 41 3.63 3.36 -18.46
CA LYS A 41 2.25 3.85 -18.42
C LYS A 41 1.48 3.05 -17.38
N THR A 42 0.80 3.76 -16.48
CA THR A 42 0.00 3.06 -15.48
C THR A 42 -1.20 2.36 -16.11
N SER A 43 -1.44 1.10 -15.73
CA SER A 43 -2.61 0.33 -16.18
C SER A 43 -3.92 0.91 -15.64
N GLU A 44 -5.03 0.57 -16.31
CA GLU A 44 -6.38 0.94 -15.85
C GLU A 44 -6.66 0.35 -14.46
N MET A 45 -6.25 -0.90 -14.24
CA MET A 45 -6.38 -1.58 -12.95
C MET A 45 -5.63 -0.84 -11.84
N ALA A 46 -4.38 -0.42 -12.09
CA ALA A 46 -3.60 0.29 -11.08
C ALA A 46 -4.20 1.67 -10.74
N ASN A 47 -4.82 2.36 -11.71
CA ASN A 47 -5.60 3.56 -11.43
C ASN A 47 -6.83 3.25 -10.56
N LEU A 48 -7.55 2.17 -10.88
CA LEU A 48 -8.71 1.74 -10.12
C LEU A 48 -8.36 1.38 -8.67
N MET A 49 -7.25 0.66 -8.44
CA MET A 49 -6.77 0.32 -7.09
C MET A 49 -6.44 1.57 -6.26
N ARG A 50 -5.87 2.61 -6.89
CA ARG A 50 -5.65 3.89 -6.21
C ARG A 50 -6.95 4.60 -5.85
N LEU A 51 -7.92 4.60 -6.77
CA LEU A 51 -9.25 5.16 -6.51
C LEU A 51 -9.93 4.45 -5.33
N MET A 52 -9.92 3.12 -5.33
CA MET A 52 -10.45 2.30 -4.23
C MET A 52 -9.75 2.60 -2.90
N TYR A 53 -8.43 2.72 -2.90
CA TYR A 53 -7.68 3.06 -1.68
C TYR A 53 -8.10 4.41 -1.12
N VAL A 54 -8.15 5.45 -1.95
CA VAL A 54 -8.53 6.81 -1.52
C VAL A 54 -9.97 6.85 -1.02
N GLY A 55 -10.90 6.21 -1.72
CA GLY A 55 -12.30 6.14 -1.26
C GLY A 55 -12.44 5.41 0.07
N ASN A 56 -11.73 4.29 0.26
CA ASN A 56 -11.76 3.56 1.53
C ASN A 56 -11.04 4.32 2.66
N MET A 57 -10.03 5.16 2.39
CA MET A 57 -9.47 6.07 3.39
C MET A 57 -10.53 7.05 3.92
N GLN A 58 -11.37 7.60 3.03
CA GLN A 58 -12.46 8.50 3.42
C GLN A 58 -13.53 7.77 4.24
N VAL A 59 -13.97 6.60 3.78
CA VAL A 59 -14.95 5.77 4.50
C VAL A 59 -14.43 5.40 5.88
N ARG A 60 -13.16 4.99 5.99
CA ARG A 60 -12.51 4.72 7.28
C ARG A 60 -12.62 5.92 8.24
N LYS A 61 -12.30 7.12 7.75
CA LYS A 61 -12.40 8.35 8.54
C LYS A 61 -13.82 8.59 9.03
N GLN A 62 -14.81 8.46 8.15
CA GLN A 62 -16.23 8.64 8.50
C GLN A 62 -16.69 7.65 9.58
N ILE A 63 -16.29 6.38 9.48
CA ILE A 63 -16.63 5.36 10.48
C ILE A 63 -16.03 5.71 11.85
N ILE A 64 -14.76 6.11 11.89
CA ILE A 64 -14.07 6.50 13.14
C ILE A 64 -14.73 7.73 13.78
N GLU A 65 -15.18 8.67 12.95
CA GLU A 65 -15.86 9.89 13.41
C GLU A 65 -17.36 9.71 13.71
N GLY A 66 -17.92 8.50 13.54
CA GLY A 66 -19.34 8.22 13.76
C GLY A 66 -20.29 8.86 12.74
N LYS A 67 -19.74 9.33 11.60
CA LYS A 67 -20.48 10.01 10.54
C LYS A 67 -21.18 9.01 9.62
N GLU A 68 -22.08 9.51 8.78
CA GLU A 68 -22.53 8.72 7.64
C GLU A 68 -21.37 8.47 6.68
N ILE A 69 -21.35 7.26 6.15
CA ILE A 69 -20.36 6.84 5.17
C ILE A 69 -20.80 7.25 3.78
N THR A 70 -19.84 7.51 2.91
CA THR A 70 -20.11 7.73 1.49
C THR A 70 -20.69 6.47 0.86
N ASP A 71 -21.61 6.65 -0.09
CA ASP A 71 -22.22 5.57 -0.85
C ASP A 71 -21.20 4.79 -1.68
N PHE A 72 -21.56 3.54 -2.00
CA PHE A 72 -20.80 2.67 -2.86
C PHE A 72 -20.44 3.35 -4.20
N ASN A 73 -19.15 3.48 -4.47
CA ASN A 73 -18.67 4.03 -5.73
C ASN A 73 -18.79 2.99 -6.85
N LYS A 74 -19.75 3.20 -7.76
CA LYS A 74 -19.99 2.31 -8.90
C LYS A 74 -18.79 2.12 -9.82
N ALA A 75 -17.80 3.03 -9.80
CA ALA A 75 -16.56 2.84 -10.55
C ALA A 75 -15.80 1.57 -10.13
N TYR A 76 -16.00 1.08 -8.90
CA TYR A 76 -15.36 -0.14 -8.40
C TYR A 76 -15.77 -1.38 -9.17
N LEU A 77 -16.97 -1.39 -9.78
CA LEU A 77 -17.44 -2.50 -10.62
C LEU A 77 -16.52 -2.78 -11.82
N LYS A 78 -15.73 -1.79 -12.23
CA LYS A 78 -14.71 -1.97 -13.28
C LYS A 78 -13.58 -2.92 -12.88
N ILE A 79 -13.52 -3.39 -11.63
CA ILE A 79 -12.50 -4.36 -11.20
C ILE A 79 -12.55 -5.65 -12.03
N HIS A 80 -13.70 -6.02 -12.57
CA HIS A 80 -13.82 -7.22 -13.42
C HIS A 80 -13.31 -7.00 -14.85
N THR A 81 -13.12 -5.76 -15.29
CA THR A 81 -12.90 -5.44 -16.72
C THR A 81 -11.72 -4.51 -16.97
N ALA A 82 -11.20 -3.82 -15.95
CA ALA A 82 -10.09 -2.89 -16.09
C ALA A 82 -8.83 -3.63 -16.54
N LYS A 83 -8.15 -3.08 -17.54
CA LYS A 83 -6.92 -3.69 -18.09
C LYS A 83 -5.82 -3.72 -17.03
N LEU A 84 -5.29 -4.92 -16.77
CA LEU A 84 -4.08 -5.12 -15.98
C LEU A 84 -2.82 -4.77 -16.79
N THR A 85 -1.69 -4.71 -16.08
CA THR A 85 -0.38 -4.54 -16.73
C THR A 85 -0.02 -5.80 -17.51
N ASP A 86 -0.32 -6.97 -16.96
CA ASP A 86 -0.27 -8.27 -17.63
C ASP A 86 -1.69 -8.83 -17.73
N VAL A 87 -2.10 -9.24 -18.92
CA VAL A 87 -3.45 -9.75 -19.17
C VAL A 87 -3.64 -11.18 -18.66
N SER A 88 -2.57 -11.96 -18.50
CA SER A 88 -2.67 -13.33 -17.95
C SER A 88 -3.09 -13.35 -16.49
N ASP A 89 -3.00 -12.21 -15.80
CA ASP A 89 -3.44 -12.05 -14.40
C ASP A 89 -4.97 -11.97 -14.26
N LEU A 90 -5.75 -12.03 -15.33
CA LEU A 90 -7.22 -12.15 -15.30
C LEU A 90 -7.64 -13.61 -15.38
N ASP A 91 -7.62 -14.30 -14.24
CA ASP A 91 -8.13 -15.67 -14.11
C ASP A 91 -9.34 -15.76 -13.16
N ASP A 92 -9.88 -16.96 -13.00
CA ASP A 92 -11.05 -17.23 -12.15
C ASP A 92 -10.80 -16.90 -10.66
N THR A 93 -9.55 -16.99 -10.20
CA THR A 93 -9.17 -16.65 -8.83
C THR A 93 -9.21 -15.12 -8.65
N PHE A 94 -8.77 -14.35 -9.65
CA PHE A 94 -8.93 -12.91 -9.66
C PHE A 94 -10.39 -12.51 -9.62
N ALA A 95 -11.22 -13.11 -10.47
CA ALA A 95 -12.66 -12.85 -10.53
C ALA A 95 -13.33 -13.12 -9.18
N THR A 96 -12.95 -14.21 -8.51
CA THR A 96 -13.43 -14.55 -7.16
C THR A 96 -13.10 -13.47 -6.14
N PHE A 97 -11.85 -13.02 -6.08
CA PHE A 97 -11.46 -11.94 -5.17
C PHE A 97 -12.17 -10.62 -5.46
N ALA A 98 -12.32 -10.29 -6.75
CA ALA A 98 -13.03 -9.09 -7.19
C ALA A 98 -14.50 -9.10 -6.74
N THR A 99 -15.20 -10.22 -6.92
CA THR A 99 -16.59 -10.39 -6.45
C THR A 99 -16.68 -10.22 -4.94
N PHE A 100 -15.81 -10.91 -4.19
CA PHE A 100 -15.80 -10.81 -2.72
C PHE A 100 -15.58 -9.37 -2.23
N PHE A 101 -14.69 -8.62 -2.87
CA PHE A 101 -14.48 -7.20 -2.56
C PHE A 101 -15.73 -6.35 -2.84
N ILE A 102 -16.38 -6.54 -4.00
CA ILE A 102 -17.57 -5.78 -4.39
C ILE A 102 -18.73 -6.05 -3.44
N ASP A 103 -18.96 -7.31 -3.08
CA ASP A 103 -20.05 -7.69 -2.18
C ASP A 103 -19.82 -7.14 -0.77
N ALA A 104 -18.58 -7.23 -0.27
CA ALA A 104 -18.22 -6.62 1.02
C ALA A 104 -18.45 -5.10 1.03
N GLN A 105 -18.13 -4.41 -0.08
CA GLN A 105 -18.37 -2.97 -0.19
C GLN A 105 -19.86 -2.62 -0.23
N LYS A 106 -20.67 -3.33 -1.03
CA LYS A 106 -22.12 -3.10 -1.08
C LYS A 106 -22.78 -3.34 0.28
N ASN A 107 -22.36 -4.39 0.99
CA ASN A 107 -22.88 -4.72 2.31
C ASN A 107 -22.62 -3.62 3.36
N LEU A 108 -21.52 -2.87 3.23
CA LEU A 108 -21.16 -1.83 4.20
C LEU A 108 -22.20 -0.71 4.29
N ASN A 109 -22.85 -0.34 3.18
CA ASN A 109 -23.92 0.66 3.17
C ASN A 109 -25.26 0.15 3.73
N GLN A 110 -25.40 -1.17 3.91
CA GLN A 110 -26.64 -1.81 4.38
C GLN A 110 -26.64 -2.11 5.88
N VAL A 111 -25.48 -2.02 6.53
CA VAL A 111 -25.33 -2.35 7.95
C VAL A 111 -25.45 -1.12 8.86
N SER A 112 -25.82 -1.38 10.11
CA SER A 112 -25.89 -0.37 11.17
C SER A 112 -24.50 0.19 11.54
N LYS A 113 -24.48 1.39 12.13
CA LYS A 113 -23.24 2.10 12.49
C LYS A 113 -22.31 1.31 13.40
N ASP A 114 -22.87 0.63 14.40
CA ASP A 114 -22.15 -0.22 15.35
C ASP A 114 -21.41 -1.37 14.65
N THR A 115 -21.94 -1.83 13.52
CA THR A 115 -21.40 -2.97 12.76
C THR A 115 -20.42 -2.53 11.66
N ARG A 116 -20.48 -1.28 11.19
CA ARG A 116 -19.65 -0.76 10.08
C ARG A 116 -18.15 -0.99 10.26
N LYS A 117 -17.59 -0.88 11.48
CA LYS A 117 -16.17 -1.16 11.74
C LYS A 117 -15.79 -2.59 11.32
N ARG A 118 -16.57 -3.59 11.75
CA ARG A 118 -16.31 -4.99 11.45
C ARG A 118 -16.41 -5.26 9.95
N GLU A 119 -17.47 -4.77 9.31
CA GLU A 119 -17.69 -4.99 7.88
C GLU A 119 -16.65 -4.23 7.03
N PHE A 120 -16.23 -3.04 7.45
CA PHE A 120 -15.13 -2.33 6.80
C PHE A 120 -13.81 -3.11 6.88
N ASN A 121 -13.49 -3.69 8.03
CA ASN A 121 -12.29 -4.52 8.16
C ASN A 121 -12.35 -5.79 7.28
N LYS A 122 -13.54 -6.32 6.93
CA LYS A 122 -13.68 -7.37 5.92
C LYS A 122 -13.33 -6.89 4.51
N ILE A 123 -13.68 -5.65 4.15
CA ILE A 123 -13.24 -5.05 2.88
C ILE A 123 -11.72 -4.94 2.84
N VAL A 124 -11.09 -4.49 3.92
CA VAL A 124 -9.61 -4.42 4.00
C VAL A 124 -8.99 -5.81 3.89
N ALA A 125 -9.60 -6.83 4.51
CA ALA A 125 -9.17 -8.22 4.36
C ALA A 125 -9.30 -8.73 2.92
N ALA A 126 -10.39 -8.38 2.21
CA ALA A 126 -10.59 -8.69 0.79
C ALA A 126 -9.47 -8.11 -0.08
N CYS A 127 -9.12 -6.83 0.14
CA CYS A 127 -7.99 -6.18 -0.53
C CYS A 127 -6.69 -6.97 -0.30
N ILE A 128 -6.41 -7.34 0.96
CA ILE A 128 -5.19 -8.08 1.31
C ILE A 128 -5.18 -9.48 0.68
N ALA A 129 -6.32 -10.17 0.60
CA ALA A 129 -6.40 -11.50 0.00
C ALA A 129 -5.99 -11.48 -1.49
N CYS A 130 -6.57 -10.57 -2.27
CA CYS A 130 -6.17 -10.39 -3.67
C CYS A 130 -4.70 -9.98 -3.81
N HIS A 131 -4.23 -9.05 -2.97
CA HIS A 131 -2.84 -8.58 -3.02
C HIS A 131 -1.81 -9.62 -2.55
N LYS A 132 -2.20 -10.59 -1.71
CA LYS A 132 -1.32 -11.72 -1.36
C LYS A 132 -1.05 -12.62 -2.56
N ASP A 133 -2.04 -12.77 -3.43
CA ASP A 133 -1.98 -13.63 -4.61
C ASP A 133 -1.32 -12.92 -5.81
N ARG A 134 -1.73 -11.68 -6.12
CA ARG A 134 -1.28 -10.96 -7.33
C ARG A 134 -0.05 -10.09 -7.14
N CYS A 135 -0.08 -9.23 -6.13
CA CYS A 135 0.91 -8.17 -5.97
C CYS A 135 1.02 -7.75 -4.52
N THR A 136 2.07 -8.20 -3.85
CA THR A 136 2.24 -8.06 -2.39
C THR A 136 2.71 -6.68 -1.95
N GLY A 137 3.25 -5.86 -2.87
CA GLY A 137 3.83 -4.55 -2.57
C GLY A 137 2.92 -3.58 -1.82
N PRO A 138 1.62 -3.44 -2.17
CA PRO A 138 0.70 -2.53 -1.49
C PRO A 138 0.24 -2.98 -0.10
N ILE A 139 0.47 -4.24 0.31
CA ILE A 139 -0.09 -4.81 1.55
C ILE A 139 0.22 -3.96 2.81
N PRO A 140 1.46 -3.51 3.06
CA PRO A 140 1.77 -2.69 4.24
C PRO A 140 0.97 -1.38 4.29
N ARG A 141 0.67 -0.80 3.12
CA ARG A 141 -0.16 0.41 3.02
C ARG A 141 -1.64 0.11 3.23
N ILE A 142 -2.13 -1.00 2.71
CA ILE A 142 -3.53 -1.44 2.88
C ILE A 142 -3.83 -1.75 4.34
N LYS A 143 -2.91 -2.40 5.06
CA LYS A 143 -3.08 -2.69 6.51
C LYS A 143 -3.33 -1.45 7.37
N LYS A 144 -2.84 -0.27 6.95
CA LYS A 144 -3.12 1.00 7.65
C LYS A 144 -4.61 1.41 7.59
N LEU A 145 -5.39 0.81 6.70
CA LEU A 145 -6.83 1.03 6.64
C LEU A 145 -7.57 0.34 7.80
N ILE A 146 -7.01 -0.71 8.40
CA ILE A 146 -7.67 -1.42 9.49
C ILE A 146 -8.06 -0.43 10.59
N ILE A 147 -9.31 -0.54 11.04
CA ILE A 147 -9.82 0.19 12.20
C ILE A 147 -9.56 -0.70 13.43
N PRO A 148 -8.74 -0.25 14.40
CA PRO A 148 -8.42 -1.02 15.60
C PRO A 148 -9.65 -1.17 16.49
#